data_AF-M3I2R2-F1
#
_entry.id   AF-M3I2R2-F1
#
_cell.length_a   1.000
_cell.length_b   1.000
_cell.length_c   1.000
_cell.angle_alpha   90.00
_cell.angle_beta   90.00
_cell.angle_gamma   90.00
#
_symmetry.space_group_name_H-M   'P 1'
#
loop_
_entity.id
_entity.type
_entity.pdbx_description
1 polymer ?
#
loop_
_entity_poly.entity_id
_entity_poly.type
_entity_poly.pdbx_seq_one_letter_code
_entity_poly.pdbx_strand_id
1 'polypeptide(L)' 'MILEEKLAIGFSLLRIISPQNGSEIADKLSEAGYRETIMNGHGSRGPVKIVF' A
#
# COMPACT_ATOMS: atom_id res chain seq x y z
N MET A 1 1.72 11.04 21.01
CA MET A 1 2.85 10.85 20.09
C MET A 1 2.54 11.48 18.74
N ILE A 2 2.38 12.81 18.67
CA ILE A 2 1.92 13.45 17.41
C ILE A 2 2.99 13.38 16.31
N LEU A 3 4.28 13.40 16.69
CA LEU A 3 5.37 13.38 15.72
C LEU A 3 5.77 11.96 15.33
N GLU A 4 5.89 11.02 16.29
CA GLU A 4 6.27 9.64 15.96
C GLU A 4 5.23 8.96 15.06
N GLU A 5 3.93 9.20 15.28
CA GLU A 5 2.86 8.69 14.42
C GLU A 5 2.91 9.31 13.01
N LYS A 6 3.23 10.61 12.90
CA LYS A 6 3.40 11.28 11.61
C LYS A 6 4.65 10.82 10.85
N LEU A 7 5.69 10.41 11.57
CA LEU A 7 6.95 9.92 11.02
C LEU A 7 6.96 8.39 10.83
N ALA A 8 5.87 7.69 11.17
CA ALA A 8 5.76 6.24 11.13
C ALA A 8 6.92 5.51 11.84
N ILE A 9 7.41 6.06 12.96
CA ILE A 9 8.49 5.44 13.74
C ILE A 9 7.97 4.17 14.40
N GLY A 10 8.63 3.04 14.17
CA GLY A 10 8.23 1.72 14.70
C GLY A 10 7.23 0.96 13.83
N PHE A 11 6.83 1.51 12.68
CA PHE A 11 5.97 0.82 11.72
C PHE A 11 6.80 -0.02 10.75
N SER A 12 6.28 -1.19 10.36
CA SER A 12 6.88 -2.04 9.33
C SER A 12 6.40 -1.62 7.94
N LEU A 13 7.31 -1.43 6.99
CA LEU A 13 6.95 -1.16 5.60
C LEU A 13 6.40 -2.43 4.95
N LEU A 14 5.10 -2.46 4.69
CA LEU A 14 4.46 -3.50 3.90
C LEU A 14 4.40 -3.07 2.43
N ARG A 15 4.73 -3.96 1.50
CA ARG A 15 4.53 -3.72 0.07
C ARG A 15 3.77 -4.89 -0.53
N ILE A 16 2.62 -4.59 -1.12
CA ILE A 16 1.79 -5.57 -1.81
C ILE A 16 1.91 -5.31 -3.31
N ILE A 17 2.38 -6.29 -4.07
CA ILE A 17 2.46 -6.22 -5.54
C ILE A 17 1.43 -7.21 -6.08
N SER A 18 0.39 -6.70 -6.73
CA SER A 18 -0.67 -7.54 -7.24
C SER A 18 -0.98 -7.27 -8.71
N PRO A 19 -0.99 -8.30 -9.58
CA PRO A 19 -1.46 -8.15 -10.96
C PRO A 19 -2.97 -7.93 -11.05
N GLN A 20 -3.74 -8.28 -10.01
CA GLN A 20 -5.20 -8.19 -9.97
C GLN A 20 -5.64 -7.66 -8.59
N ASN A 21 -6.80 -7.00 -8.50
CA ASN A 21 -7.41 -6.57 -7.23
C ASN A 21 -6.56 -5.58 -6.39
N GLY A 22 -5.50 -4.98 -6.94
CA GLY A 22 -4.66 -4.05 -6.18
C GLY A 22 -5.39 -2.81 -5.68
N SER A 23 -6.38 -2.32 -6.43
CA SER A 23 -7.26 -1.23 -5.94
C SER A 23 -8.15 -1.70 -4.81
N GLU A 24 -8.79 -2.88 -4.92
CA GLU A 24 -9.66 -3.42 -3.85
C GLU A 24 -8.89 -3.67 -2.55
N ILE A 25 -7.63 -4.12 -2.66
CA ILE A 25 -6.74 -4.28 -1.51
C ILE A 25 -6.49 -2.92 -0.83
N ALA A 26 -6.20 -1.89 -1.63
CA ALA A 26 -5.99 -0.54 -1.12
C ALA A 26 -7.24 0.04 -0.45
N ASP A 27 -8.41 -0.12 -1.09
CA ASP A 27 -9.68 0.33 -0.54
C ASP A 27 -9.95 -0.32 0.83
N LYS A 28 -9.72 -1.63 0.95
CA LYS A 28 -9.84 -2.37 2.23
C LYS A 28 -8.85 -1.91 3.30
N LEU A 29 -7.63 -1.51 2.92
CA LEU A 29 -6.64 -0.95 3.85
C LEU A 29 -7.09 0.42 4.35
N SER A 30 -7.58 1.29 3.45
CA SER A 30 -8.15 2.59 3.80
C SER A 30 -9.36 2.46 4.73
N GLU A 31 -10.30 1.55 4.42
CA GLU A 31 -11.47 1.25 5.26
C GLU A 31 -11.08 0.76 6.67
N ALA A 32 -9.98 0.01 6.78
CA ALA A 32 -9.44 -0.45 8.05
C ALA A 32 -8.65 0.64 8.82
N GLY A 33 -8.56 1.86 8.29
CA GLY A 33 -7.90 3.01 8.92
C GLY A 33 -6.41 3.11 8.66
N TYR A 34 -5.85 2.29 7.77
CA TYR A 34 -4.49 2.47 7.29
C TYR A 34 -4.45 3.55 6.21
N ARG A 35 -3.29 4.20 6.05
CA ARG A 35 -3.06 5.09 4.92
C ARG A 35 -2.14 4.38 3.96
N GLU A 36 -2.59 4.26 2.72
CA GLU A 36 -1.88 3.57 1.68
C GLU A 36 -1.43 4.50 0.56
N THR A 37 -0.37 4.10 -0.13
CA THR A 37 0.05 4.72 -1.40
C THR A 37 -0.03 3.69 -2.51
N ILE A 38 -0.75 4.02 -3.58
CA ILE A 38 -0.91 3.13 -4.74
C ILE A 38 -0.09 3.64 -5.92
N MET A 39 0.67 2.75 -6.53
CA MET A 39 1.42 2.99 -7.76
C MET A 39 1.06 1.98 -8.85
N ASN A 40 1.00 2.43 -10.09
CA ASN A 40 0.96 1.53 -11.26
C ASN A 40 2.39 1.04 -11.56
N GLY A 41 2.55 -0.24 -11.87
CA GLY A 41 3.81 -0.84 -12.26
C GLY A 41 3.66 -1.81 -13.43
N HIS A 42 4.81 -2.28 -13.94
CA HIS A 42 4.86 -3.32 -14.96
C HIS A 42 5.86 -4.39 -14.52
N GLY A 43 5.36 -5.57 -14.18
CA GLY A 43 6.19 -6.72 -13.86
C GLY A 43 6.56 -7.53 -15.11
N SER A 44 7.36 -8.58 -14.94
CA SER A 44 7.76 -9.47 -16.04
C SER A 44 6.59 -10.16 -16.75
N ARG A 45 5.43 -10.21 -16.11
CA ARG A 45 4.19 -10.82 -16.63
C ARG A 45 3.11 -9.79 -16.96
N GLY A 46 3.45 -8.51 -17.06
CA GLY A 46 2.53 -7.44 -17.42
C GLY A 46 2.19 -6.45 -16.30
N PRO A 47 1.12 -5.67 -16.45
CA PRO A 47 0.75 -4.62 -15.50
C PRO A 47 0.48 -5.15 -14.09
N VAL A 48 0.88 -4.39 -13.08
CA VAL A 48 0.62 -4.64 -11.67
C VAL A 48 0.25 -3.36 -10.95
N LYS A 49 -0.40 -3.48 -9.80
CA LYS A 49 -0.53 -2.42 -8.79
C LYS A 49 0.44 -2.70 -7.66
N ILE A 50 1.07 -1.66 -7.14
CA ILE A 50 1.94 -1.71 -5.97
C ILE A 50 1.28 -0.86 -4.89
N VAL A 51 0.98 -1.45 -3.75
CA VAL A 51 0.38 -0.79 -2.58
C VAL A 51 1.41 -0.77 -1.46
N PHE A 52 1.57 0.39 -0.83
CA PHE A 52 2.43 0.64 0.34
C PHE A 52 1.58 1.08 1.51
#